data_AF-A0A563W4C9-F1
#
_entry.id   AF-A0A563W4C9-F1
#
_cell.length_a   1.000
_cell.length_b   1.000
_cell.length_c   1.000
_cell.angle_alpha   90.00
_cell.angle_beta   90.00
_cell.angle_gamma   90.00
#
_symmetry.space_group_name_H-M   'P 1'
#
loop_
_entity.id
_entity.type
_entity.pdbx_description
1 polymer ?
#
loop_
_entity_poly.entity_id
_entity_poly.type
_entity_poly.pdbx_seq_one_letter_code
_entity_poly.pdbx_strand_id
1 'polypeptide(L)'
;MSSHDFRLAVAGNGDTPWNILDQLSKDKNELVRADVAYHKNTPLSTLRQLFGDKSERVITSLASNKKISNNSSLVSQLLQNKSESIRLRLARSSQTSETILEELSLDRSESVLAAVAANTNISMNSFIILDRCQSSIVKRILAENPVIAVLPSKHAF
;
A
#
# COMPACT_ATOMS: atom_id res chain seq x y z
N MET A 1 -3.45 -32.76 -1.26
CA MET A 1 -2.90 -31.41 -1.02
C MET A 1 -1.42 -31.43 -1.34
N SER A 2 -0.96 -30.56 -2.22
CA SER A 2 0.48 -30.44 -2.48
C SER A 2 1.18 -29.80 -1.28
N SER A 3 2.50 -29.97 -1.18
CA SER A 3 3.32 -29.33 -0.15
C SER A 3 3.18 -27.80 -0.16
N HIS A 4 2.91 -27.21 -1.34
CA HIS A 4 2.66 -25.78 -1.48
C HIS A 4 1.28 -25.39 -0.92
N ASP A 5 0.22 -26.14 -1.24
CA ASP A 5 -1.15 -25.84 -0.75
C ASP A 5 -1.22 -25.88 0.77
N PHE A 6 -0.47 -26.80 1.39
CA PHE A 6 -0.38 -26.87 2.84
C PHE A 6 0.27 -25.62 3.44
N ARG A 7 1.42 -25.17 2.91
CA ARG A 7 2.09 -23.96 3.41
C ARG A 7 1.26 -22.70 3.18
N LEU A 8 0.54 -22.63 2.07
CA LEU A 8 -0.41 -21.54 1.81
C LEU A 8 -1.54 -21.54 2.85
N ALA A 9 -2.15 -22.70 3.12
CA ALA A 9 -3.18 -22.82 4.15
C ALA A 9 -2.68 -22.43 5.55
N VAL A 10 -1.43 -22.77 5.89
CA VAL A 10 -0.80 -22.35 7.15
C VAL A 10 -0.57 -20.83 7.16
N ALA A 11 -0.07 -20.24 6.08
CA ALA A 11 0.16 -18.79 6.02
C ALA A 11 -1.14 -17.98 6.13
N GLY A 12 -2.22 -18.46 5.52
CA GLY A 12 -3.54 -17.82 5.55
C GLY A 12 -4.35 -18.06 6.83
N ASN A 13 -3.94 -18.99 7.69
CA ASN A 13 -4.64 -19.26 8.95
C ASN A 13 -4.37 -18.13 9.96
N GLY A 14 -5.43 -17.43 10.36
CA GLY A 14 -5.40 -16.26 11.26
C GLY A 14 -4.77 -16.49 12.63
N ASP A 15 -4.64 -17.74 13.06
CA ASP A 15 -4.04 -18.13 14.34
C ASP A 15 -2.58 -18.59 14.20
N THR A 16 -2.02 -18.54 13.00
CA THR A 16 -0.63 -18.95 12.77
C THR A 16 0.32 -18.09 13.60
N PRO A 17 1.16 -18.72 14.44
CA PRO A 17 2.11 -18.03 15.29
C PRO A 17 3.19 -17.27 14.50
N TRP A 18 3.69 -16.19 15.08
CA TRP A 18 4.65 -15.29 14.45
C TRP A 18 5.94 -16.01 13.99
N ASN A 19 6.41 -17.01 14.74
CA ASN A 19 7.65 -17.75 14.42
C ASN A 19 7.48 -18.65 13.19
N ILE A 20 6.26 -19.16 12.96
CA ILE A 20 5.94 -19.92 11.73
C ILE A 20 5.84 -18.95 10.55
N LEU A 21 5.21 -17.79 10.74
CA LEU A 21 5.15 -16.74 9.72
C LEU A 21 6.55 -16.24 9.33
N ASP A 22 7.47 -16.10 10.30
CA ASP A 22 8.86 -15.72 10.02
C ASP A 22 9.57 -16.75 9.13
N GLN A 23 9.33 -18.04 9.35
CA GLN A 23 9.85 -19.09 8.47
C GLN A 23 9.21 -19.04 7.07
N LEU A 24 7.90 -18.88 7.00
CA LEU A 24 7.14 -18.82 5.74
C LEU A 24 7.43 -17.55 4.92
N SER A 25 7.94 -16.48 5.55
CA SER A 25 8.38 -15.27 4.85
C SER A 25 9.50 -15.52 3.82
N LYS A 26 10.20 -16.65 3.95
CA LYS A 26 11.31 -17.06 3.06
C LYS A 26 10.87 -18.12 2.04
N ASP A 27 9.58 -18.43 1.96
CA ASP A 27 9.05 -19.43 1.04
C ASP A 27 9.35 -19.05 -0.40
N LYS A 28 9.63 -20.04 -1.26
CA LYS A 28 9.86 -19.81 -2.69
C LYS A 28 8.60 -19.30 -3.40
N ASN A 29 7.43 -19.68 -2.91
CA ASN A 29 6.17 -19.27 -3.49
C ASN A 29 5.73 -17.90 -2.98
N GLU A 30 5.52 -16.98 -3.91
CA GLU A 30 5.09 -15.61 -3.60
C GLU A 30 3.71 -15.51 -2.95
N LEU A 31 2.80 -16.48 -3.18
CA LEU A 31 1.49 -16.50 -2.53
C LEU A 31 1.62 -16.72 -1.02
N VAL A 32 2.49 -17.65 -0.62
CA VAL A 32 2.80 -17.89 0.80
C VAL A 32 3.39 -16.63 1.43
N ARG A 33 4.36 -15.99 0.76
CA ARG A 33 4.95 -14.75 1.25
C ARG A 33 3.97 -13.59 1.29
N ALA A 34 3.03 -13.52 0.35
CA ALA A 34 1.99 -12.50 0.30
C ALA A 34 0.98 -12.67 1.45
N ASP A 35 0.60 -13.89 1.79
CA ASP A 35 -0.23 -14.18 2.96
C ASP A 35 0.51 -13.78 4.24
N VAL A 36 1.79 -14.13 4.37
CA VAL A 36 2.63 -13.67 5.49
C VAL A 36 2.69 -12.15 5.56
N ALA A 37 2.88 -11.45 4.44
CA ALA A 37 2.92 -9.99 4.39
C ALA A 37 1.61 -9.36 4.89
N TYR A 38 0.46 -9.92 4.54
CA TYR A 38 -0.86 -9.41 4.94
C TYR A 38 -1.23 -9.79 6.39
N HIS A 39 -0.64 -10.86 6.93
CA HIS A 39 -1.09 -11.48 8.17
C HIS A 39 -0.90 -10.59 9.41
N LYS A 40 -1.94 -10.51 10.26
CA LYS A 40 -1.98 -9.66 11.47
C LYS A 40 -0.91 -10.02 12.51
N ASN A 41 -0.54 -11.30 12.61
CA ASN A 41 0.47 -11.79 13.57
C ASN A 41 1.90 -11.65 13.05
N THR A 42 2.13 -11.25 11.79
CA THR A 42 3.49 -11.09 11.26
C THR A 42 4.21 -9.96 11.99
N PRO A 43 5.39 -10.21 12.56
CA PRO A 43 6.11 -9.21 13.34
C PRO A 43 6.76 -8.17 12.41
N LEU A 44 7.01 -6.97 12.94
CA LEU A 44 7.56 -5.87 12.16
C LEU A 44 8.93 -6.19 11.54
N SER A 45 9.74 -7.00 12.22
CA SER A 45 11.03 -7.48 11.69
C SER A 45 10.86 -8.26 10.40
N THR A 46 9.92 -9.20 10.36
CA THR A 46 9.60 -10.00 9.16
C THR A 46 8.99 -9.13 8.06
N LEU A 47 8.08 -8.21 8.40
CA LEU A 47 7.50 -7.28 7.40
C LEU A 47 8.59 -6.41 6.75
N ARG A 48 9.56 -5.90 7.54
CA ARG A 48 10.71 -5.14 7.01
C ARG A 48 11.59 -5.98 6.09
N GLN A 49 11.79 -7.28 6.38
CA GLN A 49 12.53 -8.17 5.47
C GLN A 49 11.83 -8.27 4.10
N LEU A 50 10.50 -8.35 4.09
CA LEU A 50 9.70 -8.44 2.88
C LEU A 50 9.66 -7.13 2.07
N PHE A 51 10.13 -5.99 2.61
CA PHE A 51 10.24 -4.77 1.82
C PHE A 51 11.18 -4.95 0.62
N GLY A 52 12.13 -5.88 0.67
CA GLY A 52 13.01 -6.22 -0.44
C GLY A 52 12.41 -7.21 -1.45
N ASP A 53 11.16 -7.67 -1.25
CA ASP A 53 10.57 -8.68 -2.13
C ASP A 53 10.39 -8.14 -3.55
N LYS A 54 10.64 -9.01 -4.53
CA LYS A 54 10.55 -8.69 -5.96
C LYS A 54 9.12 -8.88 -6.49
N SER A 55 8.29 -9.64 -5.79
CA SER A 55 6.92 -9.90 -6.20
C SER A 55 6.04 -8.70 -5.89
N GLU A 56 5.42 -8.13 -6.92
CA GLU A 56 4.44 -7.04 -6.77
C GLU A 56 3.28 -7.43 -5.85
N ARG A 57 2.91 -8.71 -5.83
CA ARG A 57 1.85 -9.23 -4.97
C ARG A 57 2.23 -9.14 -3.50
N VAL A 58 3.44 -9.55 -3.14
CA VAL A 58 3.95 -9.44 -1.76
C VAL A 58 4.00 -7.99 -1.31
N ILE A 59 4.48 -7.09 -2.19
CA ILE A 59 4.52 -5.65 -1.87
C ILE A 59 3.11 -5.06 -1.69
N THR A 60 2.15 -5.46 -2.52
CA THR A 60 0.76 -5.01 -2.37
C THR A 60 0.17 -5.51 -1.05
N SER A 61 0.42 -6.77 -0.68
CA SER A 61 0.01 -7.31 0.63
C SER A 61 0.66 -6.60 1.81
N LEU A 62 1.93 -6.19 1.69
CA LEU A 62 2.62 -5.36 2.70
C LEU A 62 1.93 -4.01 2.88
N ALA A 63 1.60 -3.34 1.78
CA ALA A 63 0.93 -2.05 1.79
C ALA A 63 -0.46 -2.13 2.44
N SER A 64 -1.15 -3.27 2.32
CA SER A 64 -2.44 -3.53 2.96
C SER A 64 -2.33 -4.01 4.42
N ASN A 65 -1.13 -4.28 4.93
CA ASN A 65 -0.95 -4.67 6.33
C ASN A 65 -1.12 -3.45 7.25
N LYS A 66 -2.10 -3.49 8.15
CA LYS A 66 -2.43 -2.39 9.07
C LYS A 66 -1.23 -1.88 9.90
N LYS A 67 -0.25 -2.72 10.22
CA LYS A 67 0.96 -2.29 10.94
C LYS A 67 1.84 -1.37 10.09
N ILE A 68 1.86 -1.59 8.76
CA ILE A 68 2.53 -0.73 7.80
C ILE A 68 1.66 0.49 7.52
N SER A 69 0.41 0.29 7.09
CA SER A 69 -0.51 1.37 6.71
C SER A 69 -0.69 2.40 7.82
N ASN A 70 -0.71 2.00 9.10
CA ASN A 70 -0.90 2.93 10.22
C ASN A 70 0.39 3.61 10.70
N ASN A 71 1.52 3.42 10.00
CA ASN A 71 2.82 3.94 10.41
C ASN A 71 3.52 4.64 9.24
N SER A 72 3.53 5.97 9.27
CA SER A 72 4.14 6.80 8.21
C SER A 72 5.60 6.47 7.95
N SER A 73 6.42 6.25 8.99
CA SER A 73 7.83 5.88 8.83
C SER A 73 8.01 4.56 8.07
N LEU A 74 7.14 3.57 8.33
CA LEU A 74 7.16 2.31 7.59
C LEU A 74 6.66 2.46 6.16
N VAL A 75 5.65 3.28 5.92
CA VAL A 75 5.15 3.61 4.58
C VAL A 75 6.24 4.27 3.74
N SER A 76 6.89 5.31 4.25
CA SER A 76 7.99 5.98 3.56
C SER A 76 9.12 5.00 3.22
N GLN A 77 9.50 4.13 4.15
CA GLN A 77 10.53 3.12 3.91
C GLN A 77 10.11 2.08 2.86
N LEU A 78 8.85 1.65 2.87
CA LEU A 78 8.31 0.75 1.86
C LEU A 78 8.42 1.39 0.48
N LEU A 79 8.03 2.66 0.32
CA LEU A 79 7.91 3.35 -0.97
C LEU A 79 9.25 3.86 -1.53
N GLN A 80 10.18 4.31 -0.68
CA GLN A 80 11.47 4.91 -1.09
C GLN A 80 12.28 4.02 -2.05
N ASN A 81 12.22 2.70 -1.86
CA ASN A 81 13.01 1.72 -2.62
C ASN A 81 12.17 0.92 -3.64
N LYS A 82 11.04 1.48 -4.09
CA LYS A 82 10.15 0.79 -5.04
C LYS A 82 10.24 1.41 -6.42
N SER A 83 10.07 0.58 -7.44
CA SER A 83 9.95 1.07 -8.81
C SER A 83 8.70 1.93 -8.95
N GLU A 84 8.72 2.85 -9.92
CA GLU A 84 7.54 3.63 -10.28
C GLU A 84 6.34 2.75 -10.59
N SER A 85 6.53 1.62 -11.27
CA SER A 85 5.46 0.66 -11.59
C SER A 85 4.73 0.15 -10.35
N ILE A 86 5.47 -0.14 -9.27
CA ILE A 86 4.87 -0.58 -8.01
C ILE A 86 4.12 0.57 -7.34
N ARG A 87 4.74 1.76 -7.27
CA ARG A 87 4.10 2.94 -6.67
C ARG A 87 2.82 3.34 -7.40
N LEU A 88 2.82 3.25 -8.74
CA LEU A 88 1.66 3.45 -9.58
C LEU A 88 0.56 2.41 -9.33
N ARG A 89 0.94 1.13 -9.17
CA ARG A 89 -0.02 0.07 -8.82
C ARG A 89 -0.67 0.32 -7.47
N LEU A 90 0.12 0.70 -6.46
CA LEU A 90 -0.41 1.08 -5.14
C LEU A 90 -1.35 2.29 -5.27
N ALA A 91 -0.97 3.33 -5.99
CA ALA A 91 -1.83 4.50 -6.22
C ALA A 91 -3.17 4.15 -6.91
N ARG A 92 -3.19 3.13 -7.79
CA ARG A 92 -4.41 2.68 -8.49
C ARG A 92 -5.29 1.73 -7.67
N SER A 93 -4.78 1.14 -6.60
CA SER A 93 -5.52 0.13 -5.85
C SER A 93 -6.57 0.77 -4.94
N SER A 94 -7.81 0.30 -5.02
CA SER A 94 -8.91 0.71 -4.14
C SER A 94 -8.77 0.19 -2.70
N GLN A 95 -7.75 -0.62 -2.42
CA GLN A 95 -7.43 -1.11 -1.08
C GLN A 95 -6.26 -0.37 -0.44
N THR A 96 -5.65 0.57 -1.14
CA THR A 96 -4.57 1.40 -0.60
C THR A 96 -5.11 2.33 0.46
N SER A 97 -4.42 2.41 1.60
CA SER A 97 -4.80 3.26 2.71
C SER A 97 -4.55 4.73 2.39
N GLU A 98 -5.31 5.61 3.03
CA GLU A 98 -5.13 7.07 2.98
C GLU A 98 -3.68 7.48 3.25
N THR A 99 -3.06 6.91 4.29
CA THR A 99 -1.65 7.17 4.65
C THR A 99 -0.64 6.87 3.54
N ILE A 100 -0.89 5.83 2.73
CA ILE A 100 -0.02 5.49 1.60
C ILE A 100 -0.30 6.44 0.45
N LEU A 101 -1.57 6.78 0.20
CA LEU A 101 -1.94 7.76 -0.82
C LEU A 101 -1.40 9.17 -0.51
N GLU A 102 -1.33 9.54 0.77
CA GLU A 102 -0.72 10.78 1.23
C GLU A 102 0.78 10.83 0.89
N GLU A 103 1.52 9.76 1.20
CA GLU A 103 2.95 9.68 0.85
C GLU A 103 3.14 9.66 -0.67
N LEU A 104 2.28 8.94 -1.41
CA LEU A 104 2.31 8.92 -2.89
C LEU A 104 1.88 10.24 -3.52
N SER A 105 1.17 11.13 -2.81
CA SER A 105 0.84 12.48 -3.30
C SER A 105 2.07 13.38 -3.39
N LEU A 106 3.18 12.98 -2.78
CA LEU A 106 4.48 13.64 -2.85
C LEU A 106 5.41 13.00 -3.91
N ASP A 107 4.90 12.04 -4.70
CA ASP A 107 5.71 11.36 -5.72
C ASP A 107 6.17 12.30 -6.83
N ARG A 108 7.33 12.00 -7.40
CA ARG A 108 7.89 12.76 -8.52
C ARG A 108 7.25 12.40 -9.87
N SER A 109 6.64 11.22 -10.00
CA SER A 109 6.02 10.78 -11.24
C SER A 109 4.60 11.34 -11.36
N GLU A 110 4.36 12.13 -12.41
CA GLU A 110 3.02 12.62 -12.76
C GLU A 110 2.00 11.49 -12.94
N SER A 111 2.45 10.32 -13.43
CA SER A 111 1.57 9.14 -13.57
C SER A 111 1.11 8.61 -12.21
N VAL A 112 1.98 8.62 -11.20
CA VAL A 112 1.63 8.23 -9.83
C VAL A 112 0.68 9.27 -9.23
N LEU A 113 0.99 10.56 -9.35
CA LEU A 113 0.14 11.64 -8.86
C LEU A 113 -1.27 11.60 -9.48
N ALA A 114 -1.36 11.38 -10.79
CA ALA A 114 -2.63 11.24 -11.50
C ALA A 114 -3.43 10.02 -11.01
N ALA A 115 -2.75 8.92 -10.70
CA ALA A 115 -3.40 7.74 -10.13
C ALA A 115 -3.92 8.00 -8.70
N VAL A 116 -3.17 8.72 -7.87
CA VAL A 116 -3.65 9.13 -6.54
C VAL A 116 -4.87 10.05 -6.68
N ALA A 117 -4.80 11.04 -7.59
CA ALA A 117 -5.90 11.96 -7.87
C ALA A 117 -7.19 11.23 -8.29
N ALA A 118 -7.08 10.09 -8.98
CA ALA A 118 -8.22 9.27 -9.41
C ALA A 118 -8.69 8.26 -8.34
N ASN A 119 -7.96 8.07 -7.24
CA ASN A 119 -8.28 7.04 -6.25
C ASN A 119 -9.45 7.47 -5.35
N THR A 120 -10.39 6.57 -5.09
CA THR A 120 -11.58 6.86 -4.25
C THR A 120 -11.29 6.86 -2.76
N ASN A 121 -10.15 6.34 -2.31
CA ASN A 121 -9.67 6.45 -0.93
C ASN A 121 -8.78 7.68 -0.70
N ILE A 122 -8.77 8.64 -1.63
CA ILE A 122 -7.98 9.86 -1.49
C ILE A 122 -8.40 10.62 -0.21
N SER A 123 -7.41 11.03 0.58
CA SER A 123 -7.65 11.83 1.80
C SER A 123 -7.69 13.33 1.49
N MET A 124 -8.20 14.11 2.45
CA MET A 124 -8.18 15.58 2.35
C MET A 124 -6.74 16.13 2.24
N ASN A 125 -5.76 15.51 2.91
CA ASN A 125 -4.37 15.93 2.79
C ASN A 125 -3.83 15.67 1.38
N SER A 126 -4.12 14.50 0.81
CA SER A 126 -3.76 14.17 -0.57
C SER A 126 -4.36 15.17 -1.55
N PHE A 127 -5.64 15.53 -1.38
CA PHE A 127 -6.30 16.57 -2.18
C PHE A 127 -5.56 17.91 -2.08
N ILE A 128 -5.25 18.40 -0.87
CA ILE A 128 -4.56 19.69 -0.67
C ILE A 128 -3.19 19.70 -1.34
N ILE A 129 -2.45 18.58 -1.26
CA ILE A 129 -1.13 18.43 -1.89
C ILE A 129 -1.27 18.50 -3.43
N LEU A 130 -2.20 17.73 -3.99
CA LEU A 130 -2.38 17.61 -5.44
C LEU A 130 -3.02 18.86 -6.07
N ASP A 131 -3.91 19.56 -5.37
CA ASP A 131 -4.52 20.82 -5.85
C ASP A 131 -3.46 21.93 -6.05
N ARG A 132 -2.40 21.90 -5.22
CA ARG A 132 -1.28 22.84 -5.30
C ARG A 132 -0.21 22.41 -6.31
N CYS A 133 -0.33 21.24 -6.92
CA CYS A 133 0.67 20.78 -7.88
C CYS A 133 0.62 21.59 -9.18
N GLN A 134 1.75 21.62 -9.89
CA GLN A 134 1.85 22.36 -11.15
C GLN A 134 1.11 21.66 -12.30
N SER A 135 0.94 20.34 -12.24
CA SER A 135 0.33 19.55 -13.32
C SER A 135 -1.15 19.88 -13.50
N SER A 136 -1.49 20.38 -14.69
CA SER A 136 -2.89 20.60 -15.10
C SER A 136 -3.65 19.29 -15.27
N ILE A 137 -2.97 18.21 -15.67
CA ILE A 137 -3.57 16.88 -15.84
C ILE A 137 -4.02 16.33 -14.50
N VAL A 138 -3.14 16.37 -13.48
CA VAL A 138 -3.46 15.91 -12.12
C VAL A 138 -4.62 16.70 -11.54
N LYS A 139 -4.61 18.03 -11.66
CA LYS A 139 -5.72 18.88 -11.17
C LYS A 139 -7.04 18.61 -11.87
N ARG A 140 -7.03 18.34 -13.18
CA ARG A 140 -8.23 17.96 -13.92
C ARG A 140 -8.80 16.63 -13.42
N ILE A 141 -7.97 15.61 -13.28
CA ILE A 141 -8.38 14.30 -12.76
C ILE A 141 -8.89 14.42 -11.33
N LEU A 142 -8.23 15.24 -10.50
CA LEU A 142 -8.65 15.52 -9.13
C LEU A 142 -10.05 16.13 -9.10
N ALA A 143 -10.33 17.11 -9.96
CA ALA A 143 -11.65 17.73 -10.06
C ALA A 143 -12.74 16.76 -10.57
N GLU A 144 -12.37 15.77 -11.40
CA GLU A 144 -13.26 14.73 -11.91
C GLU A 144 -13.48 13.57 -10.91
N ASN A 145 -12.73 13.50 -9.80
CA ASN A 145 -12.86 12.42 -8.83
C ASN A 145 -14.16 12.56 -8.01
N PRO A 146 -15.03 11.52 -8.00
CA PRO A 146 -16.36 11.60 -7.41
C PRO A 146 -16.38 11.80 -5.89
N VAL A 147 -15.27 11.51 -5.19
CA VAL A 147 -15.20 11.62 -3.73
C VAL A 147 -14.81 13.04 -3.28
N ILE A 148 -14.23 13.86 -4.15
CA ILE A 148 -13.75 15.21 -3.76
C ILE A 148 -14.87 16.11 -3.28
N ALA A 149 -16.06 16.03 -3.88
CA ALA A 149 -17.21 16.85 -3.49
C ALA A 149 -17.74 16.55 -2.06
N VAL A 150 -17.42 15.36 -1.53
CA VAL A 150 -17.88 14.91 -0.20
C VAL A 150 -16.76 14.85 0.83
N LEU A 151 -15.53 15.20 0.46
CA LEU A 151 -14.46 15.38 1.43
C LEU A 151 -14.85 16.47 2.44
N PRO A 152 -14.53 16.30 3.74
CA PRO A 152 -14.87 17.29 4.75
C PRO A 152 -14.35 18.66 4.33
N SER A 153 -15.25 19.58 3.99
CA SER A 153 -14.92 20.92 3.54
C SER A 153 -14.33 21.75 4.68
N LYS A 154 -13.55 22.77 4.34
CA LYS A 154 -12.83 23.69 5.25
C LYS A 154 -13.75 24.59 6.11
N HIS A 155 -14.79 24.07 6.74
CA HIS A 155 -15.57 24.80 7.74
C HIS A 155 -15.45 24.15 9.11
N ALA A 156 -14.24 24.19 9.66
CA ALA A 156 -14.00 24.18 11.10
C ALA A 156 -12.66 24.88 11.37
N PHE A 157 -12.75 25.92 12.20
CA PHE A 157 -11.73 26.89 12.64
C PHE A 157 -11.46 28.07 11.70
#